data_AF-A0A938AUR0-F1
#
_entry.id   AF-A0A938AUR0-F1
#
_cell.length_a   1.000
_cell.length_b   1.000
_cell.length_c   1.000
_cell.angle_alpha   90.00
_cell.angle_beta   90.00
_cell.angle_gamma   90.00
#
_symmetry.space_group_name_H-M   'P 1'
#
loop_
_entity.id
_entity.type
_entity.pdbx_description
1 polymer ?
#
loop_
_entity_poly.entity_id
_entity_poly.type
_entity_poly.pdbx_seq_one_letter_code
_entity_poly.pdbx_strand_id
1 'polypeptide(L)'
;MNKPGRTTWPITGATFVLVKRNQKSVAFGKSLLKSFDYAYTNKTARSAALKLDYVPMPTNAANVIKKMWKTTIKSGGKPCW
;
A
#
# COMPACT_ATOMS: atom_id res chain seq x y z
N MET A 1 16.79 2.32 10.23
CA MET A 1 16.43 3.73 10.49
C MET A 1 16.43 3.95 12.00
N ASN A 2 17.39 4.70 12.55
CA ASN A 2 17.31 5.20 13.93
C ASN A 2 16.56 6.53 13.88
N LYS A 3 15.32 6.56 14.38
CA LYS A 3 14.51 7.78 14.41
C LYS A 3 14.63 8.43 15.80
N PRO A 4 15.06 9.71 15.89
CA PRO A 4 15.19 10.39 17.17
C PRO A 4 13.82 10.71 17.77
N GLY A 5 13.62 10.31 19.02
CA GLY A 5 12.41 10.57 19.81
C GLY A 5 12.36 9.68 21.05
N ARG A 6 11.90 10.23 22.18
CA ARG A 6 11.91 9.57 23.50
C ARG A 6 11.04 8.30 23.57
N THR A 7 10.16 8.10 22.59
CA THR A 7 9.20 6.99 22.47
C THR A 7 9.38 6.16 21.18
N THR A 8 10.46 6.39 20.42
CA THR A 8 10.67 5.73 19.13
C THR A 8 11.36 4.37 19.32
N TRP A 9 10.79 3.33 18.71
CA TRP A 9 11.39 2.00 18.76
C TRP A 9 12.67 1.95 17.91
N PRO A 10 13.82 1.52 18.47
CA PRO A 10 15.14 1.66 17.82
C PRO A 10 15.30 0.86 16.52
N ILE A 11 14.46 -0.17 16.30
CA ILE A 11 14.46 -1.00 15.09
C ILE A 11 13.06 -0.97 14.46
N THR A 12 12.82 0.00 13.59
CA THR A 12 11.60 0.05 12.75
C THR A 12 11.95 -0.28 11.30
N GLY A 13 11.26 -1.26 10.72
CA GLY A 13 11.41 -1.65 9.31
C GLY A 13 10.11 -1.48 8.53
N ALA A 14 10.21 -1.15 7.24
CA ALA A 14 9.07 -1.14 6.32
C ALA A 14 9.02 -2.46 5.55
N THR A 15 7.81 -2.97 5.32
CA THR A 15 7.57 -4.11 4.43
C THR A 15 7.15 -3.62 3.06
N PHE A 16 7.65 -4.27 2.00
CA PHE A 16 7.35 -3.91 0.61
C PHE A 16 6.57 -5.02 -0.08
N VAL A 17 5.69 -4.62 -1.00
CA VAL A 17 4.99 -5.51 -1.92
C VAL A 17 5.49 -5.24 -3.33
N LEU A 18 5.90 -6.30 -4.03
CA LEU A 18 6.28 -6.21 -5.44
C LEU A 18 5.09 -6.58 -6.33
N VAL A 19 4.76 -5.69 -7.28
CA VAL A 19 3.68 -5.86 -8.24
C VAL A 19 4.22 -5.65 -9.65
N LYS A 20 3.89 -6.55 -10.59
CA LYS A 20 4.29 -6.39 -11.99
C LYS A 20 3.67 -5.12 -12.57
N ARG A 21 4.43 -4.32 -13.32
CA ARG A 21 3.87 -3.14 -14.00
C ARG A 21 2.89 -3.51 -15.11
N ASN A 22 3.17 -4.58 -15.85
CA ASN A 22 2.26 -5.17 -16.83
C ASN A 22 1.48 -6.33 -16.20
N GLN A 23 0.18 -6.13 -16.02
CA GLN A 23 -0.74 -7.07 -15.41
C GLN A 23 -1.30 -8.04 -16.45
N LYS A 24 -1.71 -9.23 -15.98
CA LYS A 24 -2.32 -10.27 -16.82
C LYS A 24 -3.58 -9.78 -17.53
N SER A 25 -4.40 -8.99 -16.83
CA SER A 25 -5.57 -8.32 -17.37
C SER A 25 -5.86 -7.07 -16.55
N VAL A 26 -6.59 -6.11 -17.14
CA VAL A 26 -7.06 -4.90 -16.44
C VAL A 26 -7.88 -5.28 -15.20
N ALA A 27 -8.76 -6.28 -15.33
CA ALA A 27 -9.62 -6.73 -14.24
C ALA A 27 -8.80 -7.32 -13.07
N PHE A 28 -7.81 -8.17 -13.37
CA PHE A 28 -6.94 -8.74 -12.34
C PHE A 28 -6.14 -7.65 -11.62
N GLY A 29 -5.50 -6.76 -12.39
CA GLY A 29 -4.75 -5.63 -11.83
C GLY A 29 -5.63 -4.74 -10.94
N LYS A 30 -6.84 -4.42 -11.40
CA LYS A 30 -7.80 -3.61 -10.64
C LYS A 30 -8.20 -4.28 -9.32
N SER A 31 -8.51 -5.57 -9.32
CA SER A 31 -8.85 -6.31 -8.10
C SER A 31 -7.69 -6.35 -7.11
N LEU A 32 -6.47 -6.60 -7.58
CA LEU A 32 -5.26 -6.57 -6.75
C LEU A 32 -5.08 -5.20 -6.08
N LEU A 33 -5.16 -4.12 -6.86
CA LEU A 33 -5.00 -2.76 -6.35
C LEU A 33 -6.13 -2.37 -5.38
N LYS A 34 -7.36 -2.80 -5.64
CA LYS A 34 -8.50 -2.61 -4.71
C LYS A 34 -8.26 -3.28 -3.35
N SER A 35 -7.66 -4.48 -3.31
CA SER A 35 -7.34 -5.14 -2.05
C SER A 35 -6.36 -4.31 -1.20
N PHE A 36 -5.33 -3.73 -1.83
CA PHE A 36 -4.40 -2.84 -1.11
C PHE A 36 -5.05 -1.50 -0.74
N ASP A 37 -5.86 -0.93 -1.62
CA ASP A 37 -6.63 0.28 -1.34
C ASP A 37 -7.53 0.12 -0.10
N TYR A 38 -8.22 -1.02 0.00
CA TYR A 38 -9.02 -1.40 1.15
C TYR A 38 -8.15 -1.51 2.41
N ALA A 39 -7.01 -2.20 2.34
CA ALA A 39 -6.10 -2.33 3.48
C ALA A 39 -5.60 -0.97 4.00
N TYR A 40 -5.41 0.02 3.12
CA TYR A 40 -4.93 1.36 3.50
C TYR A 40 -6.04 2.27 4.04
N THR A 41 -7.29 2.11 3.60
CA THR A 41 -8.37 3.07 3.86
C THR A 41 -9.45 2.56 4.81
N ASN A 42 -9.73 1.27 4.80
CA ASN A 42 -10.81 0.71 5.59
C ASN A 42 -10.45 0.70 7.08
N LYS A 43 -11.37 1.20 7.92
CA LYS A 43 -11.16 1.29 9.37
C LYS A 43 -10.92 -0.09 10.01
N THR A 44 -11.68 -1.11 9.63
CA THR A 44 -11.53 -2.47 10.16
C THR A 44 -10.17 -3.06 9.82
N ALA A 45 -9.72 -2.91 8.57
CA ALA A 45 -8.40 -3.38 8.14
C ALA A 45 -7.26 -2.65 8.88
N ARG A 46 -7.38 -1.33 9.06
CA ARG A 46 -6.39 -0.54 9.81
C ARG A 46 -6.37 -0.92 11.29
N SER A 47 -7.52 -1.17 11.91
CA SER A 47 -7.59 -1.65 13.29
C SER A 47 -7.02 -3.05 13.44
N ALA A 48 -7.15 -3.92 12.44
CA ALA A 48 -6.51 -5.23 12.45
C ALA A 48 -4.98 -5.13 12.48
N ALA A 49 -4.39 -4.18 11.73
CA ALA A 49 -2.95 -3.92 11.80
C ALA A 49 -2.51 -3.48 13.20
N LEU A 50 -3.25 -2.57 13.84
CA LEU A 50 -2.97 -2.14 15.22
C LEU A 50 -3.06 -3.27 16.23
N LYS A 51 -4.05 -4.17 16.09
CA LYS A 51 -4.19 -5.35 16.96
C LYS A 51 -3.03 -6.35 16.83
N LEU A 52 -2.29 -6.28 15.73
CA LEU A 52 -1.10 -7.09 15.47
C LEU A 52 0.19 -6.29 15.70
N ASP A 53 0.12 -5.15 16.39
CA ASP A 53 1.23 -4.25 16.69
C ASP A 53 1.94 -3.65 15.44
N TYR A 54 1.27 -3.64 14.29
CA TYR A 54 1.73 -2.93 13.09
C TYR A 54 1.21 -1.49 13.07
N VAL A 55 2.08 -0.57 12.62
CA VAL A 55 1.71 0.82 12.36
C VAL A 55 0.94 0.91 11.03
N PRO A 56 -0.33 1.35 11.00
CA PRO A 56 -1.08 1.48 9.76
C PRO A 56 -0.46 2.54 8.84
N MET A 57 -0.52 2.30 7.53
CA MET A 57 -0.05 3.23 6.51
C MET A 57 -0.65 4.64 6.72
N PRO A 58 0.16 5.69 6.83
CA PRO A 58 -0.32 7.07 6.84
C PRO A 58 -1.06 7.43 5.55
N THR A 59 -2.11 8.25 5.65
CA THR A 59 -2.98 8.61 4.52
C THR A 59 -2.22 9.32 3.40
N ASN A 60 -1.27 10.20 3.74
CA ASN A 60 -0.42 10.89 2.76
C ASN A 60 0.43 9.90 1.94
N ALA A 61 1.05 8.92 2.60
CA ALA A 61 1.83 7.88 1.92
C ALA A 61 0.95 7.00 1.02
N ALA A 62 -0.23 6.59 1.52
CA ALA A 62 -1.20 5.84 0.72
C ALA A 62 -1.62 6.61 -0.55
N ASN A 63 -1.84 7.93 -0.45
CA ASN A 63 -2.21 8.76 -1.59
C ASN A 63 -1.11 8.85 -2.65
N VAL A 64 0.16 8.92 -2.25
CA VAL A 64 1.29 8.87 -3.19
C VAL A 64 1.32 7.54 -3.94
N ILE A 65 1.14 6.43 -3.23
CA ILE A 65 1.09 5.08 -3.82
C ILE A 65 -0.07 4.98 -4.83
N LYS A 66 -1.27 5.44 -4.48
CA LYS A 66 -2.43 5.42 -5.39
C LYS A 66 -2.23 6.27 -6.64
N LYS A 67 -1.56 7.42 -6.53
CA LYS A 67 -1.19 8.25 -7.70
C LYS A 67 -0.24 7.48 -8.64
N MET A 68 0.74 6.79 -8.08
CA MET A 68 1.66 5.95 -8.85
C MET A 68 0.95 4.80 -9.58
N TRP A 69 -0.06 4.19 -8.98
CA TRP A 69 -0.80 3.09 -9.64
C TRP A 69 -1.44 3.51 -10.96
N LYS A 70 -2.04 4.72 -11.02
CA LYS A 70 -2.69 5.26 -12.24
C LYS A 70 -1.74 5.34 -13.43
N THR A 71 -0.46 5.60 -13.17
CA THR A 71 0.52 5.84 -14.23
C THR A 71 1.39 4.62 -14.53
N THR A 72 1.58 3.71 -13.56
CA THR A 72 2.58 2.64 -13.65
C THR A 72 2.02 1.23 -13.79
N ILE A 73 0.79 0.96 -13.35
CA ILE A 73 0.21 -0.38 -13.38
C ILE A 73 -0.80 -0.45 -14.54
N LYS A 74 -0.43 -1.21 -15.57
CA LYS A 74 -1.16 -1.30 -16.85
C LYS A 74 -1.34 -2.74 -17.28
N SER A 75 -2.23 -2.99 -18.23
CA SER A 75 -2.37 -4.27 -18.94
C SER A 75 -2.50 -3.96 -20.43
N GLY A 76 -1.50 -4.35 -21.23
CA GLY A 76 -1.49 -4.03 -22.66
C GLY A 76 -1.60 -2.52 -22.93
N GLY A 77 -0.91 -1.70 -22.12
CA GLY A 77 -0.93 -0.24 -22.22
C GLY A 77 -2.11 0.46 -21.54
N LYS A 78 -3.18 -0.25 -21.17
CA LYS A 78 -4.35 0.32 -20.50
C LYS A 78 -4.16 0.38 -18.97
N PRO A 79 -4.42 1.52 -18.29
CA PRO A 79 -4.34 1.62 -16.83
C PRO A 79 -5.25 0.62 -16.12
N CYS A 80 -4.76 0.05 -15.01
CA CYS A 80 -5.55 -0.85 -14.15
C CYS A 80 -6.28 -0.11 -13.02
N TRP A 81 -5.97 1.18 -12.80
CA TRP A 81 -6.49 2.02 -11.72
C TRP A 81 -6.98 3.36 -12.24
#